data_AF-A0A381TAT6-F1
#
_entry.id   AF-A0A381TAT6-F1
#
_cell.length_a   1.000
_cell.length_b   1.000
_cell.length_c   1.000
_cell.angle_alpha   90.00
_cell.angle_beta   90.00
_cell.angle_gamma   90.00
#
_symmetry.space_group_name_H-M   'P 1'
#
loop_
_entity.id
_entity.type
_entity.pdbx_description
1 polymer ?
#
loop_
_entity_poly.entity_id
_entity_poly.type
_entity_poly.pdbx_seq_one_letter_code
_entity_poly.pdbx_strand_id
1 'polypeptide(L)'
;MDPATEVADRLRAVPAPRPVMTRATERGLTERQRDLLDQLGDLFDGGFAHLTMADIAARLNCSLRTLYGLAPSRDELVLTVVDRNLWKVGRSAMGAVETDMVPLEAITTYLRAANVAVANTTEAFARDL
;
A
#
# COMPACT_ATOMS: atom_id res chain seq x y z
N MET A 1 31.64 16.34 16.19
CA MET A 1 30.51 15.41 16.14
C MET A 1 30.91 14.28 15.22
N ASP A 2 30.73 13.02 15.62
CA ASP A 2 31.04 11.88 14.76
C ASP A 2 30.11 11.90 13.53
N PRO A 3 30.63 11.87 12.29
CA PRO A 3 29.82 11.85 11.07
C PRO A 3 28.76 10.74 11.05
N ALA A 4 29.06 9.59 11.66
CA ALA A 4 28.11 8.48 11.75
C ALA A 4 26.90 8.83 12.63
N THR A 5 27.14 9.54 13.74
CA THR A 5 26.09 10.02 14.65
C THR A 5 25.21 11.08 13.99
N GLU A 6 25.81 12.00 13.23
CA GLU A 6 25.05 13.01 12.48
C GLU A 6 24.11 12.37 11.43
N VAL A 7 24.61 11.37 10.68
CA VAL A 7 23.78 10.64 9.70
C VAL A 7 22.65 9.89 10.39
N ALA A 8 22.93 9.22 11.51
CA ALA A 8 21.90 8.50 12.27
C ALA A 8 20.80 9.43 12.79
N ASP A 9 21.16 10.62 13.27
CA ASP A 9 20.18 11.62 13.75
C ASP A 9 19.32 12.17 12.61
N ARG A 10 19.93 12.43 11.44
CA ARG A 10 19.19 12.84 10.25
C ARG A 10 18.22 11.76 9.76
N LEU A 11 18.62 10.48 9.80
CA LEU A 11 17.77 9.36 9.44
C LEU A 11 16.58 9.21 10.41
N ARG A 12 16.80 9.36 11.72
CA ARG A 12 15.72 9.34 12.72
C ARG A 12 14.73 10.51 12.57
N ALA A 13 15.19 11.63 12.02
CA ALA A 13 14.35 12.79 11.77
C ALA A 13 13.45 12.64 10.53
N VAL A 14 13.65 11.60 9.69
CA VAL A 14 12.79 11.35 8.52
C VAL A 14 11.43 10.84 9.00
N PRO A 15 10.34 11.62 8.82
CA PRO A 15 9.03 11.17 9.25
C PRO A 15 8.55 10.02 8.37
N ALA A 16 7.95 9.00 8.99
CA ALA A 16 7.25 7.97 8.24
C ALA A 16 6.05 8.59 7.48
N PRO A 17 5.72 8.08 6.29
CA PRO A 17 4.49 8.46 5.59
C PRO A 17 3.28 8.27 6.51
N ARG A 18 2.35 9.22 6.48
CA ARG A 18 1.08 9.08 7.20
C ARG A 18 0.20 8.09 6.41
N PRO A 19 -0.24 6.98 7.02
CA PRO A 19 -1.08 6.02 6.32
C PRO A 19 -2.47 6.62 6.08
N VAL A 20 -3.09 6.26 4.96
CA VAL A 20 -4.47 6.67 4.61
C VAL A 20 -5.45 6.04 5.61
N MET A 21 -5.26 4.75 5.88
CA MET A 21 -5.97 4.04 6.93
C MET A 21 -5.11 3.95 8.19
N THR A 22 -5.63 4.37 9.34
CA THR A 22 -4.86 4.22 10.59
C THR A 22 -4.61 2.74 10.89
N ARG A 23 -3.48 2.43 11.54
CA ARG A 23 -3.18 1.06 11.99
C ARG A 23 -4.25 0.47 12.91
N ALA A 24 -4.96 1.31 13.67
CA ALA A 24 -6.05 0.85 14.53
C ALA A 24 -7.27 0.44 13.69
N THR A 25 -7.62 1.23 12.67
CA THR A 25 -8.68 0.90 11.70
C THR A 25 -8.34 -0.37 10.95
N GLU A 26 -7.12 -0.51 10.44
CA GLU A 26 -6.69 -1.70 9.68
C GLU A 26 -6.79 -2.98 10.53
N ARG A 27 -6.37 -2.92 11.81
CA ARG A 27 -6.51 -4.05 12.75
C ARG A 27 -7.96 -4.39 13.11
N GLY A 28 -8.86 -3.40 13.02
CA GLY A 28 -10.29 -3.58 13.27
C GLY A 28 -11.05 -4.20 12.11
N LEU A 29 -10.41 -4.38 10.94
CA LEU A 29 -11.06 -4.97 9.78
C LEU A 29 -11.39 -6.44 10.00
N THR A 30 -12.64 -6.79 9.69
CA THR A 30 -13.06 -8.18 9.57
C THR A 30 -12.30 -8.90 8.46
N GLU A 31 -12.28 -10.23 8.50
CA GLU A 31 -11.67 -11.03 7.44
C GLU A 31 -12.27 -10.73 6.06
N ARG A 32 -13.61 -10.61 6.00
CA ARG A 32 -14.31 -10.24 4.76
C ARG A 32 -13.93 -8.86 4.24
N GLN A 33 -13.71 -7.88 5.13
CA GLN A 33 -13.27 -6.54 4.72
C GLN A 33 -11.83 -6.54 4.20
N ARG A 34 -10.94 -7.34 4.80
CA ARG A 34 -9.57 -7.51 4.31
C ARG A 34 -9.56 -8.16 2.93
N ASP A 35 -10.33 -9.23 2.77
CA ASP A 35 -10.54 -9.91 1.49
C ASP A 35 -11.12 -8.97 0.42
N LEU A 36 -12.09 -8.12 0.74
CA LEU A 36 -12.57 -7.08 -0.18
C LEU A 36 -11.48 -6.10 -0.61
N LEU A 37 -10.64 -5.64 0.31
CA LEU A 37 -9.54 -4.72 -0.01
C LEU A 37 -8.46 -5.38 -0.87
N ASP A 38 -8.22 -6.70 -0.70
CA ASP A 38 -7.33 -7.46 -1.58
C ASP A 38 -7.94 -7.58 -2.98
N GLN A 39 -9.21 -7.98 -3.11
CA GLN A 39 -9.90 -8.07 -4.41
C GLN A 39 -10.04 -6.72 -5.12
N LEU A 40 -10.15 -5.62 -4.38
CA LEU A 40 -10.13 -4.27 -4.95
C LEU A 40 -8.80 -3.95 -5.62
N GLY A 41 -7.68 -4.41 -5.06
CA GLY A 41 -6.36 -4.27 -5.69
C GLY A 41 -6.35 -4.92 -7.06
N ASP A 42 -6.74 -6.20 -7.12
CA ASP A 42 -6.79 -6.97 -8.37
C ASP A 42 -7.78 -6.34 -9.38
N LEU A 43 -8.91 -5.79 -8.91
CA LEU A 43 -9.87 -5.11 -9.77
C LEU A 43 -9.28 -3.84 -10.41
N PHE A 44 -8.46 -3.10 -9.68
CA PHE A 44 -7.88 -1.84 -10.15
C PHE A 44 -6.72 -2.05 -11.14
N ASP A 45 -6.15 -3.25 -11.26
CA ASP A 45 -5.18 -3.59 -12.30
C ASP A 45 -5.74 -3.36 -13.72
N GLY A 46 -7.05 -3.41 -13.91
CA GLY A 46 -7.70 -3.07 -15.18
C GLY A 46 -7.85 -1.57 -15.47
N GLY A 47 -7.38 -0.70 -14.59
CA GLY A 47 -7.79 0.70 -14.51
C GLY A 47 -9.08 0.86 -13.69
N PHE A 48 -9.24 2.00 -13.05
CA PHE A 48 -10.27 2.27 -12.06
C PHE A 48 -11.03 3.58 -12.29
N ALA A 49 -10.55 4.49 -13.15
CA ALA A 49 -11.17 5.81 -13.34
C ALA A 49 -12.64 5.73 -13.78
N HIS A 50 -12.97 4.69 -14.55
CA HIS A 50 -14.31 4.42 -15.06
C HIS A 50 -15.25 3.71 -14.06
N LEU A 51 -14.71 3.22 -12.93
CA LEU A 51 -15.49 2.47 -11.94
C LEU A 51 -16.21 3.43 -10.99
N THR A 52 -17.52 3.21 -10.81
CA THR A 52 -18.28 3.82 -9.71
C THR A 52 -18.30 2.91 -8.48
N MET A 53 -18.71 3.46 -7.33
CA MET A 53 -18.95 2.64 -6.12
C MET A 53 -19.98 1.53 -6.37
N ALA A 54 -21.00 1.79 -7.21
CA ALA A 54 -22.01 0.79 -7.56
C ALA A 54 -21.42 -0.32 -8.44
N ASP A 55 -20.56 0.04 -9.40
CA ASP A 55 -19.86 -0.91 -10.26
C ASP A 55 -18.93 -1.83 -9.46
N ILE A 56 -18.20 -1.25 -8.49
CA ILE A 56 -17.32 -1.98 -7.58
C ILE A 56 -18.14 -2.94 -6.72
N ALA A 57 -19.25 -2.46 -6.13
CA ALA A 57 -20.12 -3.26 -5.29
C ALA A 57 -20.69 -4.47 -6.05
N ALA A 58 -21.13 -4.25 -7.29
CA ALA A 58 -21.63 -5.30 -8.16
C ALA A 58 -20.55 -6.34 -8.51
N ARG A 59 -19.35 -5.89 -8.91
CA ARG A 59 -18.24 -6.78 -9.29
C ARG A 59 -17.73 -7.64 -8.12
N LEU A 60 -17.67 -7.07 -6.92
CA LEU A 60 -17.17 -7.76 -5.71
C LEU A 60 -18.28 -8.45 -4.89
N ASN A 61 -19.50 -8.46 -5.42
CA ASN A 61 -20.70 -9.00 -4.79
C ASN A 61 -20.83 -8.54 -3.32
N CYS A 62 -20.74 -7.23 -3.11
CA CYS A 62 -20.88 -6.62 -1.79
C CYS A 62 -21.87 -5.45 -1.82
N SER A 63 -22.28 -4.98 -0.64
CA SER A 63 -23.22 -3.86 -0.57
C SER A 63 -22.48 -2.52 -0.67
N LEU A 64 -23.15 -1.49 -1.20
CA LEU A 64 -22.65 -0.10 -1.13
C LEU A 64 -22.35 0.32 0.31
N ARG A 65 -23.17 -0.11 1.28
CA ARG A 65 -22.92 0.14 2.71
C ARG A 65 -21.59 -0.45 3.18
N THR A 66 -21.22 -1.62 2.68
CA THR A 66 -19.93 -2.25 2.99
C THR A 66 -18.78 -1.40 2.47
N LEU A 67 -18.86 -0.92 1.22
CA LEU A 67 -17.82 -0.07 0.64
C LEU A 67 -17.73 1.29 1.34
N TYR A 68 -18.85 1.93 1.63
CA TYR A 68 -18.86 3.20 2.38
C TYR A 68 -18.42 3.03 3.85
N GLY A 69 -18.50 1.81 4.38
CA GLY A 69 -17.89 1.46 5.67
C GLY A 69 -16.37 1.30 5.61
N LEU A 70 -15.79 1.10 4.41
CA LEU A 70 -14.33 1.04 4.21
C LEU A 70 -13.75 2.41 3.92
N ALA A 71 -14.41 3.22 3.10
CA ALA A 71 -13.97 4.58 2.77
C ALA A 71 -15.16 5.49 2.44
N PRO A 72 -15.09 6.79 2.76
CA PRO A 72 -16.22 7.71 2.58
C PRO A 72 -16.49 8.08 1.11
N SER A 73 -15.54 7.85 0.21
CA SER A 73 -15.65 8.14 -1.22
C SER A 73 -14.92 7.09 -2.06
N ARG A 74 -15.15 7.09 -3.38
CA ARG A 74 -14.41 6.25 -4.32
C ARG A 74 -12.92 6.58 -4.28
N ASP A 75 -12.55 7.85 -4.30
CA ASP A 75 -11.16 8.26 -4.37
C ASP A 75 -10.42 7.88 -3.07
N GLU A 76 -11.07 8.02 -1.91
CA GLU A 76 -10.53 7.52 -0.64
C GLU A 76 -10.43 5.99 -0.60
N LEU A 77 -11.35 5.28 -1.25
CA LEU A 77 -11.27 3.82 -1.39
C LEU A 77 -10.05 3.42 -2.23
N VAL A 78 -9.83 4.11 -3.35
CA VAL A 78 -8.63 3.91 -4.19
C VAL A 78 -7.37 4.17 -3.37
N LEU A 79 -7.25 5.34 -2.73
CA LEU A 79 -6.10 5.69 -1.90
C LEU A 79 -5.85 4.67 -0.78
N THR A 80 -6.91 4.17 -0.14
CA THR A 80 -6.83 3.13 0.89
C THR A 80 -6.23 1.84 0.34
N VAL A 81 -6.69 1.39 -0.83
CA VAL A 81 -6.20 0.16 -1.47
C VAL A 81 -4.74 0.33 -1.90
N VAL A 82 -4.38 1.48 -2.48
CA VAL A 82 -3.01 1.80 -2.88
C VAL A 82 -2.07 1.85 -1.68
N ASP A 83 -2.41 2.60 -0.63
CA ASP A 83 -1.61 2.70 0.60
C ASP A 83 -1.40 1.31 1.22
N ARG A 84 -2.47 0.51 1.36
CA ARG A 84 -2.39 -0.85 1.89
C ARG A 84 -1.46 -1.74 1.06
N ASN A 85 -1.53 -1.65 -0.27
CA ASN A 85 -0.65 -2.40 -1.16
C ASN A 85 0.82 -1.97 -0.98
N LEU A 86 1.10 -0.66 -0.98
CA LEU A 86 2.46 -0.13 -0.79
C LEU A 86 3.06 -0.54 0.57
N TRP A 87 2.27 -0.52 1.64
CA TRP A 87 2.72 -1.03 2.94
C TRP A 87 2.99 -2.53 2.94
N LYS A 88 2.18 -3.33 2.23
CA LYS A 88 2.40 -4.77 2.06
C LYS A 88 3.70 -5.03 1.31
N VAL A 89 3.91 -4.35 0.19
CA VAL A 89 5.15 -4.40 -0.60
C VAL A 89 6.36 -4.00 0.25
N GLY A 90 6.29 -2.88 0.95
CA GLY A 90 7.38 -2.41 1.82
C GLY A 90 7.74 -3.41 2.91
N ARG A 91 6.74 -4.06 3.55
CA ARG A 91 6.99 -5.13 4.53
C ARG A 91 7.66 -6.35 3.91
N SER A 92 7.20 -6.79 2.74
CA SER A 92 7.83 -7.90 2.01
C SER A 92 9.27 -7.58 1.60
N ALA A 93 9.52 -6.36 1.12
CA ALA A 93 10.86 -5.91 0.75
C ALA A 93 11.80 -5.81 1.96
N MET A 94 11.30 -5.33 3.11
CA MET A 94 12.06 -5.35 4.36
C MET A 94 12.40 -6.77 4.82
N GLY A 95 11.54 -7.76 4.55
CA GLY A 95 11.82 -9.17 4.86
C GLY A 95 12.98 -9.77 4.05
N ALA A 96 13.41 -9.12 2.97
CA ALA A 96 14.59 -9.52 2.19
C ALA A 96 15.91 -8.94 2.73
N VAL A 97 15.85 -8.00 3.68
CA VAL A 97 17.03 -7.35 4.27
C VAL A 97 17.46 -8.09 5.54
N GLU A 98 18.71 -8.53 5.60
CA GLU A 98 19.30 -9.17 6.77
C GLU A 98 19.95 -8.12 7.70
N THR A 99 20.02 -8.42 9.00
CA THR A 99 20.43 -7.46 10.04
C THR A 99 21.90 -7.04 9.95
N ASP A 100 22.75 -7.87 9.36
CA ASP A 100 24.21 -7.70 9.26
C ASP A 100 24.70 -7.24 7.88
N MET A 101 23.79 -6.89 6.97
CA MET A 101 24.13 -6.35 5.65
C MET A 101 24.87 -5.01 5.76
N VAL A 102 25.82 -4.80 4.84
CA VAL A 102 26.44 -3.48 4.64
C VAL A 102 25.33 -2.48 4.22
N PRO A 103 25.33 -1.22 4.72
CA PRO A 103 24.21 -0.30 4.50
C PRO A 103 23.78 -0.12 3.03
N LEU A 104 24.74 -0.03 2.10
CA LEU A 104 24.43 0.12 0.67
C LEU A 104 23.80 -1.15 0.08
N GLU A 105 24.23 -2.32 0.55
CA GLU A 105 23.66 -3.61 0.15
C GLU A 105 22.22 -3.74 0.66
N ALA A 106 21.98 -3.39 1.94
CA ALA A 106 20.64 -3.37 2.51
C ALA A 106 19.68 -2.47 1.72
N ILE A 107 20.11 -1.25 1.36
CA ILE A 107 19.34 -0.33 0.53
C ILE A 107 19.06 -0.94 -0.86
N THR A 108 20.09 -1.51 -1.50
CA THR A 108 19.94 -2.08 -2.84
C THR A 108 19.02 -3.30 -2.84
N THR A 109 19.12 -4.16 -1.82
CA THR A 109 18.26 -5.33 -1.63
C THR A 109 16.81 -4.92 -1.41
N TYR A 110 16.57 -3.96 -0.52
CA TYR A 110 15.24 -3.39 -0.31
C TYR A 110 14.66 -2.84 -1.61
N LEU A 111 15.41 -1.99 -2.32
CA LEU A 111 14.93 -1.33 -3.55
C LEU A 111 14.65 -2.34 -4.66
N ARG A 112 15.47 -3.38 -4.81
CA ARG A 112 15.21 -4.46 -5.79
C ARG A 112 13.93 -5.22 -5.44
N ALA A 113 13.77 -5.64 -4.18
CA ALA A 113 12.59 -6.37 -3.74
C ALA A 113 11.32 -5.52 -3.86
N ALA A 114 11.38 -4.24 -3.47
CA ALA A 114 10.28 -3.30 -3.61
C ALA A 114 9.92 -3.05 -5.08
N ASN A 115 10.91 -2.84 -5.96
CA ASN A 115 10.67 -2.65 -7.40
C ASN A 115 9.98 -3.85 -8.04
N VAL A 116 10.43 -5.07 -7.76
CA VAL A 116 9.79 -6.29 -8.28
C VAL A 116 8.34 -6.38 -7.81
N ALA A 117 8.08 -6.04 -6.55
CA ALA A 117 6.76 -6.14 -5.97
C ALA A 117 5.79 -5.06 -6.47
N VAL A 118 6.26 -3.87 -6.87
CA VAL A 118 5.43 -2.85 -7.53
C VAL A 118 5.41 -2.96 -9.06
N ALA A 119 6.26 -3.80 -9.67
CA ALA A 119 6.36 -3.98 -11.12
C ALA A 119 5.06 -4.50 -11.77
N ASN A 120 4.14 -5.04 -10.97
CA ASN A 120 2.80 -5.44 -11.41
C ASN A 120 1.85 -4.25 -11.62
N THR A 121 2.34 -3.01 -11.45
CA THR A 121 1.57 -1.81 -11.82
C THR A 121 1.28 -1.86 -13.31
N THR A 122 0.01 -2.03 -13.66
CA THR A 122 -0.42 -2.09 -15.06
C THR A 122 -0.41 -0.69 -15.69
N GLU A 123 -0.31 -0.63 -17.02
CA GLU A 123 -0.39 0.63 -17.76
C GLU A 123 -1.75 1.33 -17.56
N ALA A 124 -2.85 0.57 -17.45
CA ALA A 124 -4.16 1.14 -17.21
C ALA A 124 -4.26 1.79 -15.83
N PHE A 125 -3.79 1.10 -14.79
CA PHE A 125 -3.72 1.65 -13.45
C PHE A 125 -2.82 2.89 -13.37
N ALA A 126 -1.64 2.84 -14.01
CA ALA A 126 -0.70 3.96 -14.02
C ALA A 126 -1.26 5.22 -14.72
N ARG A 127 -2.14 5.06 -15.70
CA ARG A 127 -2.82 6.20 -16.36
C ARG A 127 -3.92 6.83 -15.51
N ASP A 128 -4.49 6.06 -14.59
CA ASP A 128 -5.61 6.49 -13.74
C ASP A 128 -5.15 7.10 -12.40
N LEU A 129 -3.89 6.88 -12.01
CA LEU A 129 -3.21 7.52 -10.86
C LEU A 129 -2.92 9.01 -11.10
#